data_AF-A0A6A3H9K6-F1
#
_entry.id   AF-A0A6A3H9K6-F1
#
_cell.length_a   1.000
_cell.length_b   1.000
_cell.length_c   1.000
_cell.angle_alpha   90.00
_cell.angle_beta   90.00
_cell.angle_gamma   90.00
#
_symmetry.space_group_name_H-M   'P 1'
#
loop_
_entity.id
_entity.type
_entity.pdbx_description
1 polymer ?
#
loop_
_entity_poly.entity_id
_entity_poly.type
_entity_poly.pdbx_seq_one_letter_code
_entity_poly.pdbx_strand_id
1 'polypeptide(L)'
;WVAYVMKLDPHKSDDVILSVLKPHYSDEKLAQMLSLGYGHNDEIAAKLTKAALKKWLGERKSADDVFDFVLKQYRESVFEMRDLNTWVSYVMMLDKVDPYKTMLTVLQNRFDAAALRTMLDNAETVGSTKVLAQKLNELRLSQ
;
A
#
# COMPACT_ATOMS: atom_id res chain seq x y z
N TRP A 1 18.52 6.59 13.61
CA TRP A 1 17.99 5.55 14.52
C TRP A 1 17.67 4.23 13.80
N VAL A 2 16.84 4.18 12.74
CA VAL A 2 16.52 2.91 12.03
C VAL A 2 17.78 2.16 11.56
N ALA A 3 18.73 2.84 10.92
CA ALA A 3 20.02 2.25 10.53
C ALA A 3 20.83 1.69 11.73
N TYR A 4 20.67 2.25 12.92
CA TYR A 4 21.31 1.73 14.13
C TYR A 4 20.63 0.44 14.61
N VAL A 5 19.29 0.40 14.62
CA VAL A 5 18.52 -0.82 14.95
C VAL A 5 18.84 -1.96 13.98
N MET A 6 18.95 -1.65 12.68
CA MET A 6 19.35 -2.63 11.66
C MET A 6 20.75 -3.19 11.90
N LYS A 7 21.70 -2.37 12.36
CA LYS A 7 23.06 -2.82 12.72
C LYS A 7 23.09 -3.66 14.00
N LEU A 8 22.20 -3.38 14.96
CA LEU A 8 22.18 -4.03 16.26
C LEU A 8 21.65 -5.47 16.19
N ASP A 9 20.54 -5.68 15.49
CA ASP A 9 20.01 -7.02 15.18
C ASP A 9 19.20 -6.99 13.87
N PRO A 10 19.79 -7.38 12.74
CA PRO A 10 19.10 -7.38 11.45
C PRO A 10 17.83 -8.24 11.43
N HIS A 11 17.79 -9.32 12.21
CA HIS A 11 16.68 -10.28 12.22
C HIS A 11 15.51 -9.80 13.07
N LYS A 12 15.76 -9.07 14.16
CA LYS A 12 14.72 -8.49 15.04
C LYS A 12 14.40 -7.03 14.78
N SER A 13 15.13 -6.40 13.86
CA SER A 13 14.97 -4.98 13.56
C SER A 13 13.55 -4.58 13.18
N ASP A 14 12.78 -5.42 12.49
CA ASP A 14 11.36 -5.16 12.19
C ASP A 14 10.55 -5.00 13.49
N ASP A 15 10.73 -5.90 14.46
CA ASP A 15 9.98 -5.93 15.72
C ASP A 15 10.35 -4.74 16.62
N VAL A 16 11.63 -4.36 16.64
CA VAL A 16 12.11 -3.19 17.39
C VAL A 16 11.64 -1.89 16.75
N ILE A 17 11.61 -1.81 15.42
CA ILE A 17 11.02 -0.66 14.72
C ILE A 17 9.53 -0.56 15.07
N LEU A 18 8.81 -1.68 15.02
CA LEU A 18 7.38 -1.73 15.34
C LEU A 18 7.05 -1.42 16.79
N SER A 19 7.88 -1.84 17.75
CA SER A 19 7.61 -1.58 19.18
C SER A 19 7.66 -0.10 19.53
N VAL A 20 8.47 0.69 18.81
CA VAL A 20 8.51 2.15 18.93
C VAL A 20 7.37 2.80 18.15
N LEU A 21 7.02 2.26 16.98
CA LEU A 21 5.98 2.86 16.14
C LEU A 21 4.57 2.67 16.71
N LYS A 22 4.24 1.45 17.17
CA LYS A 22 2.90 1.06 17.65
C LYS A 22 2.29 1.99 18.70
N PRO A 23 2.99 2.35 19.80
CA PRO A 23 2.38 3.15 20.87
C PRO A 23 2.27 4.65 20.53
N HIS A 24 2.95 5.14 19.49
CA HIS A 24 3.13 6.59 19.29
C HIS A 24 2.55 7.12 17.97
N TYR A 25 2.23 6.26 17.01
CA TYR A 25 1.72 6.70 15.70
C TYR A 25 0.42 6.00 15.34
N SER A 26 -0.60 6.81 14.99
CA SER A 26 -1.80 6.30 14.32
C SER A 26 -1.43 5.73 12.95
N ASP A 27 -2.31 4.93 12.37
CA ASP A 27 -2.05 4.31 11.07
C ASP A 27 -1.91 5.34 9.94
N GLU A 28 -2.64 6.45 10.01
CA GLU A 28 -2.53 7.58 9.08
C GLU A 28 -1.20 8.32 9.25
N LYS A 29 -0.76 8.53 10.50
CA LYS A 29 0.56 9.13 10.75
C LYS A 29 1.68 8.22 10.25
N LEU A 30 1.53 6.91 10.44
CA LEU A 30 2.47 5.93 9.92
C LEU A 30 2.50 5.95 8.38
N ALA A 31 1.34 5.99 7.73
CA ALA A 31 1.23 6.13 6.28
C ALA A 31 1.90 7.41 5.77
N GLN A 32 1.68 8.55 6.44
CA GLN A 32 2.34 9.82 6.11
C GLN A 32 3.87 9.71 6.23
N MET A 33 4.39 9.04 7.26
CA MET A 33 5.82 8.81 7.41
C MET A 33 6.41 7.96 6.28
N LEU A 34 5.68 6.93 5.82
CA LEU A 34 6.10 6.13 4.67
C LEU A 34 6.19 7.01 3.42
N SER A 35 5.16 7.81 3.16
CA SER A 35 5.07 8.72 2.02
C SER A 35 6.25 9.72 2.00
N LEU A 36 6.55 10.33 3.15
CA LEU A 36 7.69 11.27 3.29
C LEU A 36 9.05 10.58 3.22
N GLY A 37 9.16 9.29 3.54
CA GLY A 37 10.42 8.56 3.55
C GLY A 37 10.95 8.21 2.16
N TYR A 38 10.10 8.25 1.14
CA TYR A 38 10.46 7.88 -0.22
C TYR A 38 11.51 8.82 -0.83
N GLY A 39 12.54 8.24 -1.47
CA GLY A 39 13.58 9.00 -2.17
C GLY A 39 14.69 9.58 -1.29
N HIS A 40 14.66 9.34 0.04
CA HIS A 40 15.74 9.73 0.94
C HIS A 40 16.76 8.61 1.18
N ASN A 41 16.29 7.43 1.58
CA ASN A 41 17.13 6.25 1.76
C ASN A 41 16.27 5.00 1.50
N ASP A 42 16.46 4.39 0.34
CA ASP A 42 15.58 3.33 -0.15
C ASP A 42 15.60 2.08 0.74
N GLU A 43 16.75 1.75 1.35
CA GLU A 43 16.87 0.61 2.25
C GLU A 43 16.06 0.83 3.54
N ILE A 44 16.20 2.02 4.14
CA ILE A 44 15.46 2.40 5.34
C ILE A 44 13.95 2.49 5.04
N ALA A 45 13.58 3.08 3.90
CA ALA A 45 12.18 3.20 3.49
C ALA A 45 11.55 1.83 3.24
N ALA A 46 12.25 0.91 2.58
CA ALA A 46 11.79 -0.46 2.36
C ALA A 46 11.61 -1.20 3.69
N LYS A 47 12.56 -1.04 4.63
CA LYS A 47 12.49 -1.66 5.95
C LYS A 47 11.30 -1.14 6.77
N LEU A 48 11.11 0.18 6.78
CA LEU A 48 10.00 0.83 7.48
C LEU A 48 8.64 0.42 6.88
N THR A 49 8.55 0.37 5.54
CA THR A 49 7.35 -0.09 4.83
C THR A 49 7.03 -1.54 5.23
N LYS A 50 8.00 -2.45 5.17
CA LYS A 50 7.81 -3.85 5.57
C LYS A 50 7.33 -4.00 7.01
N ALA A 51 7.88 -3.21 7.93
CA ALA A 51 7.43 -3.17 9.32
C ALA A 51 5.96 -2.74 9.40
N ALA A 52 5.59 -1.62 8.78
CA ALA A 52 4.22 -1.11 8.76
C ALA A 52 3.21 -2.14 8.22
N LEU A 53 3.53 -2.80 7.09
CA LEU A 53 2.68 -3.84 6.50
C LEU A 53 2.46 -5.01 7.48
N LYS A 54 3.52 -5.48 8.16
CA LYS A 54 3.42 -6.54 9.18
C LYS A 54 2.57 -6.13 10.36
N LYS A 55 2.66 -4.86 10.81
CA LYS A 55 1.79 -4.33 11.86
C LYS A 55 0.34 -4.40 11.44
N TRP A 56 -0.01 -3.85 10.28
CA TRP A 56 -1.40 -3.83 9.81
C TRP A 56 -1.97 -5.24 9.61
N LEU A 57 -1.16 -6.21 9.16
CA LEU A 57 -1.57 -7.62 9.10
C LEU A 57 -1.79 -8.22 10.50
N GLY A 58 -0.85 -8.00 11.44
CA GLY A 58 -0.96 -8.51 12.80
C GLY A 58 -2.16 -7.92 13.57
N GLU A 59 -2.53 -6.68 13.25
CA GLU A 59 -3.70 -6.00 13.79
C GLU A 59 -4.99 -6.28 13.01
N ARG A 60 -4.93 -7.15 11.99
CA ARG A 60 -6.08 -7.56 11.15
C ARG A 60 -6.80 -6.40 10.50
N LYS A 61 -6.06 -5.39 10.05
CA LYS A 61 -6.60 -4.33 9.19
C LYS A 61 -7.16 -4.95 7.91
N SER A 62 -8.18 -4.33 7.35
CA SER A 62 -8.73 -4.71 6.05
C SER A 62 -7.98 -4.03 4.91
N ALA A 63 -8.20 -4.50 3.68
CA ALA A 63 -7.72 -3.79 2.48
C ALA A 63 -8.31 -2.38 2.38
N ASP A 64 -9.55 -2.19 2.86
CA ASP A 64 -10.22 -0.89 2.96
C ASP A 64 -9.56 0.05 3.98
N ASP A 65 -9.25 -0.45 5.18
CA ASP A 65 -8.58 0.36 6.20
C ASP A 65 -7.24 0.89 5.68
N VAL A 66 -6.43 0.01 5.09
CA VAL A 66 -5.11 0.42 4.56
C VAL A 66 -5.26 1.34 3.34
N PHE A 67 -6.29 1.16 2.51
CA PHE A 67 -6.62 2.14 1.47
C PHE A 67 -6.90 3.51 2.08
N ASP A 68 -7.70 3.56 3.15
CA ASP A 68 -8.03 4.80 3.85
C ASP A 68 -6.79 5.49 4.43
N PHE A 69 -5.84 4.72 4.96
CA PHE A 69 -4.61 5.27 5.53
C PHE A 69 -3.67 5.84 4.46
N VAL A 70 -3.52 5.15 3.32
CA VAL A 70 -2.44 5.45 2.37
C VAL A 70 -2.90 6.14 1.07
N LEU A 71 -4.17 5.98 0.66
CA LEU A 71 -4.62 6.37 -0.69
C LEU A 71 -5.81 7.33 -0.73
N LYS A 72 -6.70 7.31 0.27
CA LYS A 72 -7.95 8.09 0.26
C LYS A 72 -7.77 9.57 -0.08
N GLN A 73 -6.70 10.19 0.39
CA GLN A 73 -6.44 11.61 0.15
C GLN A 73 -6.25 11.96 -1.34
N TYR A 74 -5.88 10.99 -2.18
CA TYR A 74 -5.56 11.19 -3.59
C TYR A 74 -6.77 11.08 -4.53
N ARG A 75 -7.94 10.66 -4.02
CA ARG A 75 -9.17 10.58 -4.81
C ARG A 75 -8.96 9.79 -6.11
N GLU A 76 -9.28 10.34 -7.28
CA GLU A 76 -9.13 9.65 -8.57
C GLU A 76 -7.67 9.56 -9.06
N SER A 77 -6.74 10.27 -8.42
CA SER A 77 -5.31 10.24 -8.77
C SER A 77 -4.53 9.10 -8.08
N VAL A 78 -5.20 8.14 -7.43
CA VAL A 78 -4.51 7.07 -6.66
C VAL A 78 -3.49 6.28 -7.48
N PHE A 79 -3.73 6.07 -8.78
CA PHE A 79 -2.80 5.34 -9.65
C PHE A 79 -1.54 6.14 -10.00
N GLU A 80 -1.55 7.46 -9.82
CA GLU A 80 -0.41 8.33 -10.10
C GLU A 80 0.55 8.40 -8.91
N MET A 81 0.11 7.95 -7.73
CA MET A 81 0.85 8.12 -6.49
C MET A 81 1.72 6.92 -6.15
N ARG A 82 2.92 7.21 -5.64
CA ARG A 82 3.87 6.18 -5.18
C ARG A 82 3.29 5.30 -4.07
N ASP A 83 2.40 5.85 -3.26
CA ASP A 83 1.72 5.20 -2.13
C ASP A 83 0.81 4.04 -2.59
N LEU A 84 0.44 4.00 -3.88
CA LEU A 84 -0.25 2.86 -4.49
C LEU A 84 0.50 1.56 -4.25
N ASN A 85 1.83 1.59 -4.36
CA ASN A 85 2.66 0.39 -4.18
C ASN A 85 2.58 -0.16 -2.76
N THR A 86 2.38 0.70 -1.76
CA THR A 86 2.21 0.26 -0.36
C THR A 86 0.89 -0.47 -0.19
N TRP A 87 -0.20 0.09 -0.72
CA TRP A 87 -1.51 -0.57 -0.66
C TRP A 87 -1.52 -1.88 -1.46
N VAL A 88 -0.99 -1.89 -2.68
CA VAL A 88 -0.88 -3.10 -3.52
C VAL A 88 -0.08 -4.19 -2.80
N SER A 89 1.08 -3.83 -2.23
CA SER A 89 1.91 -4.77 -1.47
C SER A 89 1.16 -5.33 -0.26
N TYR A 90 0.39 -4.48 0.44
CA TYR A 90 -0.43 -4.91 1.56
C TYR A 90 -1.48 -5.94 1.13
N VAL A 91 -2.27 -5.66 0.09
CA VAL A 91 -3.32 -6.57 -0.36
C VAL A 91 -2.73 -7.89 -0.86
N MET A 92 -1.59 -7.87 -1.55
CA MET A 92 -0.84 -9.08 -1.93
C MET A 92 -0.37 -9.90 -0.73
N MET A 93 -0.13 -9.27 0.42
CA MET A 93 0.20 -9.97 1.66
C MET A 93 -1.04 -10.50 2.38
N LEU A 94 -2.13 -9.74 2.38
CA LEU A 94 -3.38 -10.04 3.06
C LEU A 94 -4.13 -11.20 2.40
N ASP A 95 -4.33 -11.12 1.08
CA ASP A 95 -5.10 -12.09 0.31
C ASP A 95 -4.16 -12.92 -0.56
N LYS A 96 -3.97 -14.18 -0.18
CA LYS A 96 -3.12 -15.15 -0.90
C LYS A 96 -3.87 -15.92 -1.99
N VAL A 97 -5.19 -15.75 -2.08
CA VAL A 97 -6.04 -16.49 -3.01
C VAL A 97 -6.31 -15.62 -4.23
N ASP A 98 -6.87 -14.42 -4.04
CA ASP A 98 -7.25 -13.54 -5.15
C ASP A 98 -7.07 -12.04 -4.84
N PRO A 99 -5.81 -11.59 -4.64
CA PRO A 99 -5.52 -10.22 -4.25
C PRO A 99 -6.00 -9.19 -5.27
N TYR A 100 -6.02 -9.51 -6.56
CA TYR A 100 -6.49 -8.59 -7.61
C TYR A 100 -8.00 -8.40 -7.56
N LYS A 101 -8.79 -9.45 -7.28
CA LYS A 101 -10.22 -9.32 -7.05
C LYS A 101 -10.50 -8.52 -5.78
N THR A 102 -9.71 -8.72 -4.72
CA THR A 102 -9.81 -7.90 -3.50
C THR A 102 -9.51 -6.42 -3.80
N MET A 103 -8.45 -6.12 -4.55
CA MET A 103 -8.15 -4.74 -4.98
C MET A 103 -9.30 -4.14 -5.80
N LEU A 104 -9.81 -4.87 -6.80
CA LEU A 104 -10.90 -4.40 -7.65
C LEU A 104 -12.16 -4.11 -6.83
N THR A 105 -12.51 -4.97 -5.88
CA THR A 105 -13.68 -4.79 -5.00
C THR A 105 -13.56 -3.51 -4.17
N VAL A 106 -12.39 -3.25 -3.57
CA VAL A 106 -12.14 -2.03 -2.80
C VAL A 106 -12.26 -0.78 -3.70
N LEU A 107 -11.73 -0.83 -4.92
CA LEU A 107 -11.82 0.28 -5.87
C LEU A 107 -13.26 0.52 -6.32
N GLN A 108 -14.03 -0.53 -6.63
CA GLN A 108 -15.45 -0.44 -7.02
C GLN A 108 -16.33 0.15 -5.91
N ASN A 109 -15.98 -0.07 -4.63
CA ASN A 109 -16.70 0.51 -3.50
C ASN A 109 -16.42 2.01 -3.30
N ARG A 110 -15.38 2.56 -3.94
CA ARG A 110 -14.87 3.91 -3.67
C ARG A 110 -15.00 4.86 -4.86
N PHE A 111 -15.05 4.32 -6.06
CA PHE A 111 -15.14 5.06 -7.30
C PHE A 111 -16.34 4.58 -8.08
N ASP A 112 -17.08 5.51 -8.70
CA ASP A 112 -18.14 5.12 -9.62
C ASP A 112 -17.54 4.37 -10.83
N ALA A 113 -18.38 3.56 -11.48
CA ALA A 113 -17.93 2.67 -12.54
C ALA A 113 -17.31 3.42 -13.74
N ALA A 114 -17.78 4.63 -14.04
CA ALA A 114 -17.25 5.41 -15.16
C ALA A 114 -15.88 6.00 -14.81
N ALA A 115 -15.73 6.59 -13.63
CA ALA A 115 -14.47 7.12 -13.12
C ALA A 115 -13.42 6.02 -13.00
N LEU A 116 -13.76 4.87 -12.39
CA LEU A 116 -12.82 3.76 -12.23
C LEU A 116 -12.32 3.23 -13.58
N ARG A 117 -13.19 3.13 -14.59
CA ARG A 117 -12.77 2.75 -15.95
C ARG A 117 -11.75 3.75 -16.50
N THR A 118 -12.04 5.04 -16.43
CA THR A 118 -11.12 6.09 -16.91
C THR A 118 -9.79 6.07 -16.16
N MET A 119 -9.81 5.87 -14.84
CA MET A 119 -8.60 5.73 -14.03
C MET A 119 -7.73 4.55 -14.48
N LEU A 120 -8.34 3.38 -14.73
CA LEU A 120 -7.64 2.19 -15.21
C LEU A 120 -7.10 2.38 -16.63
N ASP A 121 -7.91 2.93 -17.55
CA ASP A 121 -7.48 3.21 -18.93
C ASP A 121 -6.27 4.15 -18.97
N ASN A 122 -6.27 5.21 -18.13
CA ASN A 122 -5.11 6.09 -17.99
C ASN A 122 -3.90 5.35 -17.42
N ALA A 123 -4.10 4.54 -16.38
CA ALA A 123 -3.04 3.77 -15.74
C ALA A 123 -2.42 2.70 -16.67
N GLU A 124 -3.13 2.21 -17.69
CA GLU A 124 -2.59 1.33 -18.72
C GLU A 124 -1.58 2.02 -19.65
N THR A 125 -1.68 3.34 -19.80
CA THR A 125 -0.75 4.13 -20.62
C THR A 125 0.57 4.42 -19.91
N VAL A 126 0.62 4.26 -18.58
CA VAL A 126 1.78 4.55 -17.74
C VAL A 126 2.53 3.27 -17.40
N GLY A 127 3.82 3.21 -17.78
CA GLY A 127 4.62 1.99 -17.66
C GLY A 127 4.67 1.37 -16.26
N SER A 128 4.70 2.18 -15.20
CA SER A 128 4.76 1.71 -13.81
C SER A 128 3.46 1.08 -13.30
N THR A 129 2.31 1.44 -13.86
CA THR A 129 0.98 0.95 -13.44
C THR A 129 0.34 0.02 -14.45
N LYS A 130 0.87 -0.05 -15.67
CA LYS A 130 0.27 -0.77 -16.79
C LYS A 130 -0.15 -2.19 -16.46
N VAL A 131 0.75 -2.99 -15.89
CA VAL A 131 0.47 -4.40 -15.58
C VAL A 131 -0.63 -4.56 -14.53
N LEU A 132 -0.63 -3.70 -13.51
CA LEU A 132 -1.68 -3.69 -12.49
C LEU A 132 -3.03 -3.31 -13.12
N ALA A 133 -3.04 -2.23 -13.89
CA ALA A 133 -4.25 -1.71 -14.52
C ALA A 133 -4.87 -2.72 -15.47
N GLN A 134 -4.07 -3.36 -16.34
CA GLN A 134 -4.53 -4.41 -17.26
C GLN A 134 -5.21 -5.56 -16.52
N LYS A 135 -4.60 -6.08 -15.44
CA LYS A 135 -5.20 -7.17 -14.65
C LYS A 135 -6.53 -6.76 -14.01
N LEU A 136 -6.61 -5.54 -13.48
CA LEU A 136 -7.84 -5.03 -12.87
C LEU A 136 -8.93 -4.81 -13.92
N ASN A 137 -8.59 -4.32 -15.11
CA ASN A 137 -9.52 -4.12 -16.22
C ASN A 137 -10.02 -5.46 -16.79
N GLU A 138 -9.14 -6.45 -16.99
CA GLU A 138 -9.50 -7.82 -17.38
C GLU A 138 -10.52 -8.42 -16.40
N LEU A 139 -10.26 -8.34 -15.09
CA LEU A 139 -11.18 -8.81 -14.07
C LEU A 139 -12.52 -8.08 -14.13
N ARG A 140 -12.52 -6.74 -14.23
CA ARG A 140 -13.73 -5.92 -14.34
C ARG A 140 -14.60 -6.29 -15.54
N LEU A 141 -14.00 -6.68 -16.67
CA LEU A 141 -14.72 -7.06 -17.89
C LEU A 141 -15.27 -8.50 -17.84
N SER A 142 -14.76 -9.33 -16.92
CA SER A 142 -15.18 -10.73 -16.76
C SER A 142 -16.30 -10.93 -15.73
N GLN A 143 -16.68 -9.88 -15.01
CA GLN A 143 -17.80 -9.83 -14.07
C GLN A 143 -19.06 -9.35 -14.78
#